data_AF-A0A4S2N4K9-F1
#
_entry.id   AF-A0A4S2N4K9-F1
#
_cell.length_a   1.000
_cell.length_b   1.000
_cell.length_c   1.000
_cell.angle_alpha   90.00
_cell.angle_beta   90.00
_cell.angle_gamma   90.00
#
_symmetry.space_group_name_H-M   'P 1'
#
loop_
_entity.id
_entity.type
_entity.pdbx_description
1 polymer ?
#
loop_
_entity_poly.entity_id
_entity_poly.type
_entity_poly.pdbx_seq_one_letter_code
_entity_poly.pdbx_strand_id
1 'polypeptide(L)'
;MTSLLGKIVFKKILKETQENKQGREDPYFEHVPTRSLVSFSGKPKMKKRKKALPPGLSKEDEQTLVKVKRRAYRLDMALGSFLGIKVGWGSVIGIFPGIGDAIDTALALMVIRTCSKANLPASLLIHMLLNVVFDFLIGLVPLIGDLADMAYKANTRNAILLEDHLRDRGLINLQNQGKTNVSDPSL
;
A
#
# COMPACT_ATOMS: atom_id res chain seq x y z
N MET A 1 18.18 29.26 -1.05
CA MET A 1 19.00 28.04 -1.22
C MET A 1 18.23 26.73 -0.94
N THR A 2 17.25 26.72 -0.03
CA THR A 2 16.41 25.54 0.32
C THR A 2 15.49 25.04 -0.80
N SER A 3 15.09 25.91 -1.73
CA SER A 3 14.18 25.57 -2.85
C SER A 3 14.75 24.53 -3.83
N LEU A 4 16.07 24.55 -4.09
CA LEU A 4 16.70 23.64 -5.06
C LEU A 4 16.89 22.24 -4.48
N LEU A 5 17.33 22.14 -3.22
CA LEU A 5 17.52 20.85 -2.55
C LEU A 5 16.18 20.12 -2.34
N GLY A 6 15.15 20.86 -1.92
CA GLY A 6 13.79 20.35 -1.80
C GLY A 6 13.25 19.84 -3.14
N LYS A 7 13.48 20.57 -4.24
CA LYS A 7 13.09 20.12 -5.59
C LYS A 7 13.79 18.83 -6.03
N ILE A 8 15.07 18.64 -5.69
CA ILE A 8 15.84 17.45 -6.09
C ILE A 8 15.36 16.22 -5.32
N VAL A 9 15.22 16.33 -3.99
CA VAL A 9 14.71 15.25 -3.16
C VAL A 9 13.28 14.90 -3.56
N PHE A 10 12.43 15.92 -3.73
CA PHE A 10 11.06 15.74 -4.20
C PHE A 10 11.00 15.04 -5.55
N LYS A 11 11.76 15.50 -6.56
CA LYS A 11 11.81 14.85 -7.88
C LYS A 11 12.34 13.43 -7.82
N LYS A 12 13.33 13.13 -6.98
CA LYS A 12 13.88 11.78 -6.83
C LYS A 12 12.84 10.83 -6.24
N ILE A 13 12.15 11.26 -5.18
CA ILE A 13 11.04 10.52 -4.56
C ILE A 13 9.90 10.31 -5.57
N LEU A 14 9.53 11.36 -6.32
CA LEU A 14 8.46 11.28 -7.32
C LEU A 14 8.81 10.34 -8.47
N LYS A 15 10.09 10.31 -8.87
CA LYS A 15 10.60 9.43 -9.93
C LYS A 15 10.67 7.97 -9.48
N GLU A 16 11.18 7.67 -8.29
CA GLU A 16 11.14 6.32 -7.69
C GLU A 16 9.70 5.81 -7.55
N THR A 17 8.76 6.70 -7.22
CA THR A 17 7.33 6.38 -7.10
C THR A 17 6.65 6.14 -8.47
N GLN A 18 7.16 6.71 -9.56
CA GLN A 18 6.61 6.55 -10.92
C GLN A 18 7.06 5.25 -11.61
N GLU A 19 8.30 4.80 -11.39
CA GLU A 19 8.84 3.57 -12.00
C GLU A 19 8.27 2.29 -11.37
N ASN A 20 7.83 2.37 -10.12
CA ASN A 20 7.20 1.27 -9.42
C ASN A 20 5.71 1.17 -9.77
N LYS A 21 5.24 -0.03 -10.19
CA LYS A 21 3.81 -0.37 -10.29
C LYS A 21 3.09 -0.41 -8.91
N GLN A 22 3.68 0.22 -7.89
CA GLN A 22 3.20 0.29 -6.51
C GLN A 22 1.87 1.06 -6.47
N GLY A 23 0.77 0.35 -6.24
CA GLY A 23 -0.56 0.94 -6.03
C GLY A 23 -1.66 0.46 -6.96
N ARG A 24 -1.32 -0.20 -8.09
CA ARG A 24 -2.35 -0.75 -9.01
C ARG A 24 -2.81 -2.15 -8.65
N GLU A 25 -1.93 -2.93 -8.02
CA GLU A 25 -2.18 -4.31 -7.66
C GLU A 25 -2.87 -4.42 -6.29
N ASP A 26 -3.66 -5.48 -6.10
CA ASP A 26 -4.36 -5.73 -4.84
C ASP A 26 -3.34 -6.16 -3.77
N PRO A 27 -3.18 -5.40 -2.67
CA PRO A 27 -2.13 -5.68 -1.68
C PRO A 27 -2.45 -6.93 -0.85
N TYR A 28 -3.72 -7.36 -0.82
CA TYR A 28 -4.20 -8.41 0.07
C TYR A 28 -4.55 -9.71 -0.67
N PHE A 29 -4.96 -9.64 -1.93
CA PHE A 29 -5.31 -10.81 -2.73
C PHE A 29 -4.48 -10.93 -4.01
N GLU A 30 -4.16 -12.16 -4.37
CA GLU A 30 -3.52 -12.54 -5.63
C GLU A 30 -4.41 -13.51 -6.41
N HIS A 31 -4.22 -13.55 -7.73
CA HIS A 31 -4.91 -14.49 -8.60
C HIS A 31 -3.95 -15.59 -9.00
N VAL A 32 -4.14 -16.78 -8.42
CA VAL A 32 -3.32 -17.95 -8.74
C VAL A 32 -4.04 -18.86 -9.74
N PRO A 33 -3.32 -19.43 -10.72
CA PRO A 33 -3.91 -20.44 -11.60
C PRO A 33 -4.29 -21.67 -10.77
N THR A 34 -5.51 -22.14 -10.94
CA THR A 34 -5.98 -23.36 -10.26
C THR A 34 -5.33 -24.55 -10.96
N ARG A 35 -4.75 -25.49 -10.20
CA ARG A 35 -4.22 -26.77 -10.72
C ARG A 35 -5.27 -27.65 -11.42
N SER A 36 -6.56 -27.28 -11.41
CA SER A 36 -7.59 -28.06 -12.09
C SER A 36 -7.33 -28.07 -13.59
N LEU A 37 -7.53 -29.24 -14.22
CA LEU A 37 -7.46 -29.45 -15.67
C LEU A 37 -8.03 -28.25 -16.44
N VAL A 38 -7.26 -27.84 -17.45
CA VAL A 38 -7.51 -26.71 -18.35
C VAL A 38 -8.99 -26.67 -18.75
N SER A 39 -9.63 -25.49 -18.63
CA SER A 39 -11.02 -25.35 -19.08
C SER A 39 -11.14 -25.63 -20.58
N PHE A 40 -12.33 -25.94 -21.08
CA PHE A 40 -12.61 -26.15 -22.50
C PHE A 40 -12.07 -25.04 -23.43
N SER A 41 -11.82 -23.84 -22.89
CA SER A 41 -11.24 -22.69 -23.61
C SER A 41 -9.70 -22.66 -23.64
N GLY A 42 -8.98 -23.65 -23.10
CA GLY A 42 -7.51 -23.67 -23.08
C GLY A 42 -6.85 -22.77 -22.03
N LYS A 43 -7.61 -21.90 -21.34
CA LYS A 43 -7.09 -21.00 -20.31
C LYS A 43 -7.20 -21.61 -18.90
N PRO A 44 -6.16 -21.46 -18.05
CA PRO A 44 -6.23 -21.88 -16.66
C PRO A 44 -7.26 -21.05 -15.89
N LYS A 45 -8.08 -21.69 -15.06
CA LYS A 45 -9.04 -20.99 -14.20
C LYS A 45 -8.27 -20.25 -13.11
N MET A 46 -8.46 -18.94 -12.99
CA MET A 46 -7.83 -18.14 -11.94
C MET A 46 -8.67 -18.19 -10.66
N LYS A 47 -8.04 -18.42 -9.50
CA LYS A 47 -8.69 -18.37 -8.19
C LYS A 47 -8.10 -17.25 -7.35
N LYS A 48 -8.97 -16.42 -6.78
CA LYS A 48 -8.58 -15.38 -5.81
C LYS A 48 -8.13 -16.06 -4.51
N ARG A 49 -6.90 -15.79 -4.07
CA ARG A 49 -6.31 -16.26 -2.81
C ARG A 49 -5.71 -15.08 -2.06
N LYS A 50 -5.52 -15.22 -0.75
CA LYS A 50 -4.80 -14.20 0.04
C LYS A 50 -3.33 -14.24 -0.38
N LYS A 51 -2.73 -13.09 -0.63
CA LYS A 51 -1.32 -12.97 -1.00
C LYS A 51 -0.44 -13.57 0.10
N ALA A 52 0.60 -14.31 -0.28
CA ALA A 52 1.54 -14.85 0.68
C ALA A 52 2.30 -13.72 1.41
N LEU A 53 2.80 -14.03 2.60
CA LEU A 53 3.63 -13.10 3.37
C LEU A 53 5.10 -13.31 3.02
N PRO A 54 5.93 -12.25 3.05
CA PRO A 54 7.37 -12.39 2.89
C PRO A 54 7.94 -13.30 3.99
N PRO A 55 8.99 -14.08 3.69
CA PRO A 55 9.57 -15.01 4.63
C PRO A 55 10.42 -14.27 5.69
N GLY A 56 10.59 -14.87 6.87
CA GLY A 56 11.50 -14.34 7.90
C GLY A 56 10.94 -13.24 8.80
N LEU A 57 9.65 -12.90 8.65
CA LEU A 57 9.01 -11.91 9.51
C LEU A 57 8.82 -12.44 10.93
N SER A 58 8.88 -11.52 11.90
CA SER A 58 8.38 -11.78 13.26
C SER A 58 6.87 -11.94 13.24
N LYS A 59 6.30 -12.70 14.19
CA LYS A 59 4.84 -12.85 14.35
C LYS A 59 4.13 -11.51 14.47
N GLU A 60 4.77 -10.52 15.08
CA GLU A 60 4.23 -9.17 15.24
C GLU A 60 4.18 -8.40 13.91
N ASP A 61 5.25 -8.53 13.11
CA ASP A 61 5.35 -7.92 11.78
C ASP A 61 4.35 -8.54 10.82
N GLU A 62 4.18 -9.87 10.84
CA GLU A 62 3.16 -10.57 10.05
C GLU A 62 1.76 -10.05 10.38
N GLN A 63 1.41 -9.97 11.67
CA GLN A 63 0.10 -9.47 12.09
C GLN A 63 -0.10 -8.01 11.69
N THR A 64 0.92 -7.18 11.81
CA THR A 64 0.88 -5.78 11.44
C THR A 64 0.67 -5.63 9.94
N LEU A 65 1.46 -6.35 9.12
CA LEU A 65 1.36 -6.34 7.68
C LEU A 65 -0.03 -6.81 7.20
N VAL A 66 -0.56 -7.91 7.76
CA VAL A 66 -1.91 -8.40 7.45
C VAL A 66 -2.98 -7.38 7.80
N LYS A 67 -2.87 -6.72 8.97
CA LYS A 67 -3.82 -5.68 9.39
C LYS A 67 -3.78 -4.48 8.44
N VAL A 68 -2.60 -4.04 8.03
CA VAL A 68 -2.41 -2.92 7.10
C VAL A 68 -2.94 -3.26 5.72
N LYS A 69 -2.55 -4.39 5.12
CA LYS A 69 -3.07 -4.85 3.82
C LYS A 69 -4.59 -4.98 3.80
N ARG A 70 -5.18 -5.52 4.87
CA ARG A 70 -6.65 -5.64 4.99
C ARG A 70 -7.32 -4.26 5.05
N ARG A 71 -6.76 -3.30 5.78
CA ARG A 71 -7.29 -1.93 5.86
C ARG A 71 -7.19 -1.23 4.51
N ALA A 72 -6.04 -1.31 3.86
CA ALA A 72 -5.83 -0.75 2.52
C ALA A 72 -6.84 -1.30 1.51
N TYR A 73 -7.02 -2.62 1.48
CA TYR A 73 -8.05 -3.23 0.62
C TYR A 73 -9.46 -2.70 0.90
N ARG A 74 -9.82 -2.52 2.18
CA ARG A 74 -11.14 -2.00 2.57
C ARG A 74 -11.35 -0.56 2.16
N LEU A 75 -10.34 0.28 2.34
CA LEU A 75 -10.43 1.70 2.05
C LEU A 75 -10.38 1.99 0.55
N ASP A 76 -9.58 1.23 -0.21
CA ASP A 76 -9.30 1.59 -1.60
C ASP A 76 -10.01 0.68 -2.62
N MET A 77 -10.48 -0.52 -2.23
CA MET A 77 -10.93 -1.54 -3.20
C MET A 77 -12.17 -2.35 -2.82
N ALA A 78 -12.73 -2.21 -1.62
CA ALA A 78 -13.77 -3.12 -1.14
C ALA A 78 -15.18 -2.92 -1.71
N LEU A 79 -15.47 -1.77 -2.35
CA LEU A 79 -16.82 -1.45 -2.85
C LEU A 79 -17.04 -1.91 -4.31
N GLY A 80 -16.05 -2.53 -4.94
CA GLY A 80 -16.16 -3.06 -6.31
C GLY A 80 -15.50 -2.13 -7.34
N SER A 81 -15.81 -2.30 -8.62
CA SER A 81 -15.30 -1.44 -9.69
C SER A 81 -16.38 -0.50 -10.21
N PHE A 82 -16.11 0.81 -10.19
CA PHE A 82 -16.91 1.81 -10.87
C PHE A 82 -16.12 2.29 -12.09
N LEU A 83 -16.71 2.20 -13.29
CA LEU A 83 -16.07 2.58 -14.56
C LEU A 83 -14.70 1.92 -14.84
N GLY A 84 -14.51 0.67 -14.39
CA GLY A 84 -13.25 -0.07 -14.56
C GLY A 84 -12.17 0.26 -13.52
N ILE A 85 -12.44 1.16 -12.58
CA ILE A 85 -11.54 1.53 -11.48
C ILE A 85 -12.10 0.95 -10.18
N LYS A 86 -11.26 0.27 -9.38
CA LYS A 86 -11.70 -0.25 -8.08
C LYS A 86 -11.92 0.91 -7.11
N VAL A 87 -13.08 0.93 -6.45
CA VAL A 87 -13.51 1.91 -5.47
C VAL A 87 -13.57 1.26 -4.09
N GLY A 88 -13.24 2.00 -3.06
CA GLY A 88 -13.43 1.58 -1.67
C GLY A 88 -14.11 2.64 -0.84
N TRP A 89 -14.19 2.41 0.47
CA TRP A 89 -14.87 3.32 1.41
C TRP A 89 -14.27 4.73 1.46
N GLY A 90 -13.03 4.93 1.01
CA GLY A 90 -12.38 6.25 0.95
C GLY A 90 -13.16 7.23 0.07
N SER A 91 -13.61 6.80 -1.11
CA SER A 91 -14.30 7.67 -2.07
C SER A 91 -15.68 8.14 -1.60
N VAL A 92 -16.30 7.44 -0.65
CA VAL A 92 -17.58 7.87 -0.03
C VAL A 92 -17.34 8.99 0.98
N ILE A 93 -16.20 8.97 1.66
CA ILE A 93 -15.83 9.97 2.68
C ILE A 93 -15.45 11.31 2.02
N GLY A 94 -14.90 11.28 0.80
CA GLY A 94 -14.50 12.47 0.04
C GLY A 94 -15.64 13.41 -0.38
N ILE A 95 -16.91 12.97 -0.31
CA ILE A 95 -18.07 13.73 -0.77
C ILE A 95 -18.41 14.94 0.14
N PHE A 96 -17.89 14.98 1.38
CA PHE A 96 -18.22 16.02 2.36
C PHE A 96 -17.11 17.08 2.49
N PRO A 97 -17.29 18.31 1.95
CA PRO A 97 -16.34 19.41 2.12
C PRO A 97 -16.32 19.94 3.57
N GLY A 98 -15.12 20.22 4.12
CA GLY A 98 -14.91 20.61 5.53
C GLY A 98 -14.14 19.58 6.38
N ILE A 99 -13.84 18.41 5.80
CA ILE A 99 -13.13 17.31 6.46
C ILE A 99 -11.61 17.60 6.62
N GLY A 100 -11.08 18.66 6.00
CA GLY A 100 -9.63 18.88 5.92
C GLY A 100 -8.88 18.87 7.25
N ASP A 101 -9.36 19.63 8.23
CA ASP A 101 -8.75 19.67 9.57
C ASP A 101 -8.87 18.32 10.30
N ALA A 102 -9.97 17.59 10.06
CA ALA A 102 -10.16 16.26 10.61
C ALA A 102 -9.22 15.24 9.97
N ILE A 103 -8.93 15.39 8.66
CA ILE A 103 -7.93 14.56 7.95
C ILE A 103 -6.53 14.89 8.47
N ASP A 104 -6.14 16.14 8.55
CA ASP A 104 -4.81 16.52 9.07
C ASP A 104 -4.58 15.95 10.48
N THR A 105 -5.59 16.04 11.33
CA THR A 105 -5.56 15.44 12.68
C THR A 105 -5.47 13.91 12.62
N ALA A 106 -6.25 13.27 11.76
CA ALA A 106 -6.22 11.83 11.58
C ALA A 106 -4.88 11.32 11.03
N LEU A 107 -4.26 12.08 10.12
CA LEU A 107 -2.94 11.80 9.54
C LEU A 107 -1.85 11.83 10.60
N ALA A 108 -1.80 12.91 11.38
CA ALA A 108 -0.88 13.04 12.50
C ALA A 108 -1.04 11.87 13.49
N LEU A 109 -2.28 11.51 13.82
CA LEU A 109 -2.58 10.39 14.72
C LEU A 109 -2.20 9.03 14.14
N MET A 110 -2.37 8.84 12.83
CA MET A 110 -2.01 7.62 12.13
C MET A 110 -0.50 7.40 12.15
N VAL A 111 0.29 8.43 11.91
CA VAL A 111 1.76 8.36 11.97
C VAL A 111 2.21 7.97 13.37
N ILE A 112 1.75 8.69 14.39
CA ILE A 112 2.12 8.41 15.79
C ILE A 112 1.76 6.97 16.19
N ARG A 113 0.55 6.51 15.86
CA ARG A 113 0.12 5.13 16.14
C ARG A 113 0.94 4.08 15.41
N THR A 114 1.45 4.41 14.23
CA THR A 114 2.28 3.49 13.43
C THR A 114 3.71 3.46 13.97
N CYS A 115 4.28 4.61 14.36
CA CYS A 115 5.56 4.70 15.09
C CYS A 115 5.55 3.81 16.34
N SER A 116 4.51 3.96 17.15
CA SER A 116 4.43 3.32 18.47
C SER A 116 4.27 1.80 18.42
N LYS A 117 3.80 1.23 17.30
CA LYS A 117 3.42 -0.20 17.23
C LYS A 117 4.41 -1.08 16.49
N ALA A 118 5.29 -0.52 15.66
CA ALA A 118 6.01 -1.33 14.66
C ALA A 118 7.53 -1.08 14.57
N ASN A 119 8.11 -0.30 15.50
CA ASN A 119 9.56 0.03 15.51
C ASN A 119 10.08 0.39 14.09
N LEU A 120 9.27 1.11 13.31
CA LEU A 120 9.58 1.44 11.91
C LEU A 120 10.51 2.65 11.85
N PRO A 121 11.42 2.74 10.86
CA PRO A 121 12.28 3.90 10.73
C PRO A 121 11.44 5.14 10.40
N ALA A 122 11.83 6.30 10.94
CA ALA A 122 11.12 7.55 10.73
C ALA A 122 11.01 7.92 9.24
N SER A 123 12.00 7.58 8.42
CA SER A 123 11.98 7.78 6.98
C SER A 123 10.78 7.10 6.32
N LEU A 124 10.57 5.81 6.58
CA LEU A 124 9.44 5.04 6.03
C LEU A 124 8.10 5.66 6.42
N LEU A 125 7.99 6.11 7.66
CA LEU A 125 6.76 6.73 8.18
C LEU A 125 6.48 8.07 7.53
N ILE A 126 7.52 8.89 7.31
CA ILE A 126 7.41 10.14 6.55
C ILE A 126 6.96 9.85 5.11
N HIS A 127 7.50 8.82 4.46
CA HIS A 127 7.05 8.42 3.12
C HIS A 127 5.58 7.99 3.12
N MET A 128 5.16 7.20 4.11
CA MET A 128 3.76 6.81 4.24
C MET A 128 2.85 8.01 4.48
N LEU A 129 3.27 8.96 5.32
CA LEU A 129 2.55 10.20 5.57
C LEU A 129 2.42 11.02 4.29
N LEU A 130 3.53 11.22 3.57
CA LEU A 130 3.54 11.98 2.33
C LEU A 130 2.53 11.41 1.33
N ASN A 131 2.46 10.08 1.18
CA ASN A 131 1.47 9.45 0.31
C ASN A 131 0.04 9.86 0.66
N VAL A 132 -0.33 9.84 1.95
CA VAL A 132 -1.70 10.20 2.34
C VAL A 132 -1.93 11.71 2.27
N VAL A 133 -0.92 12.54 2.57
CA VAL A 133 -1.01 13.99 2.37
C VAL A 133 -1.22 14.33 0.89
N PHE A 134 -0.51 13.66 -0.02
CA PHE A 134 -0.71 13.85 -1.47
C PHE A 134 -2.12 13.43 -1.89
N ASP A 135 -2.59 12.28 -1.42
CA ASP A 135 -3.96 11.79 -1.64
C ASP A 135 -5.00 12.82 -1.20
N PHE A 136 -4.84 13.34 0.01
CA PHE A 136 -5.73 14.34 0.59
C PHE A 136 -5.73 15.64 -0.22
N LEU A 137 -4.54 16.19 -0.54
CA LEU A 137 -4.43 17.42 -1.33
C LEU A 137 -5.05 17.27 -2.72
N ILE A 138 -4.92 16.09 -3.33
CA ILE A 138 -5.55 15.77 -4.61
C ILE A 138 -7.08 15.68 -4.43
N GLY A 139 -7.55 15.01 -3.38
CA GLY A 139 -8.96 14.83 -3.05
C GLY A 139 -9.70 16.11 -2.65
N LEU A 140 -9.00 17.17 -2.26
CA LEU A 140 -9.60 18.49 -1.96
C LEU A 140 -10.25 19.15 -3.18
N VAL A 141 -9.86 18.77 -4.40
CA VAL A 141 -10.44 19.31 -5.63
C VAL A 141 -11.64 18.45 -6.02
N PRO A 142 -12.90 18.91 -5.86
CA PRO A 142 -14.07 18.12 -6.26
C PRO A 142 -14.02 17.78 -7.76
N LEU A 143 -14.60 16.64 -8.15
CA LEU A 143 -14.61 16.06 -9.51
C LEU A 143 -13.28 15.46 -9.96
N ILE A 144 -12.19 16.24 -9.93
CA ILE A 144 -10.85 15.77 -10.37
C ILE A 144 -10.21 14.91 -9.28
N GLY A 145 -10.36 15.32 -8.03
CA GLY A 145 -9.83 14.67 -6.84
C GLY A 145 -10.40 13.28 -6.64
N ASP A 146 -11.70 13.07 -6.86
CA ASP A 146 -12.33 11.75 -6.68
C ASP A 146 -11.76 10.70 -7.64
N LEU A 147 -11.55 11.07 -8.91
CA LEU A 147 -10.95 10.18 -9.90
C LEU A 147 -9.46 9.92 -9.61
N ALA A 148 -8.75 10.96 -9.19
CA ALA A 148 -7.33 10.89 -8.90
C ALA A 148 -7.05 10.13 -7.59
N ASP A 149 -7.88 10.26 -6.56
CA ASP A 149 -7.87 9.49 -5.30
C ASP A 149 -8.04 7.99 -5.60
N MET A 150 -9.07 7.65 -6.38
CA MET A 150 -9.31 6.28 -6.83
C MET A 150 -8.15 5.69 -7.65
N ALA A 151 -7.40 6.52 -8.38
CA ALA A 151 -6.24 6.11 -9.15
C ALA A 151 -4.95 6.03 -8.30
N TYR A 152 -4.78 6.92 -7.34
CA TYR A 152 -3.58 7.04 -6.52
C TYR A 152 -3.52 5.96 -5.43
N LYS A 153 -4.63 5.73 -4.72
CA LYS A 153 -4.77 4.68 -3.68
C LYS A 153 -3.65 4.72 -2.64
N ALA A 154 -3.56 5.79 -1.87
CA ALA A 154 -2.46 5.98 -0.93
C ALA A 154 -2.35 4.87 0.13
N ASN A 155 -3.46 4.30 0.61
CA ASN A 155 -3.39 3.22 1.60
C ASN A 155 -2.76 1.95 1.03
N THR A 156 -3.06 1.62 -0.23
CA THR A 156 -2.46 0.51 -0.95
C THR A 156 -0.96 0.72 -1.16
N ARG A 157 -0.55 1.93 -1.58
CA ARG A 157 0.87 2.28 -1.70
C ARG A 157 1.61 2.14 -0.38
N ASN A 158 1.01 2.62 0.70
CA ASN A 158 1.55 2.50 2.05
C ASN A 158 1.67 1.05 2.53
N ALA A 159 0.70 0.20 2.18
CA ALA A 159 0.77 -1.22 2.48
C ALA A 159 1.91 -1.92 1.75
N ILE A 160 2.17 -1.57 0.48
CA ILE A 160 3.27 -2.13 -0.31
C ILE A 160 4.61 -1.62 0.22
N LEU A 161 4.71 -0.32 0.51
CA LEU A 161 5.93 0.26 1.08
C LEU A 161 6.31 -0.39 2.41
N LEU A 162 5.32 -0.69 3.26
CA LEU A 162 5.53 -1.45 4.49
C LEU A 162 5.93 -2.91 4.21
N GLU A 163 5.32 -3.56 3.22
CA GLU A 163 5.66 -4.92 2.81
C GLU A 163 7.13 -5.02 2.36
N ASP A 164 7.59 -4.10 1.52
CA ASP A 164 8.96 -4.06 1.01
C ASP A 164 9.96 -3.87 2.17
N HIS A 165 9.67 -2.93 3.09
CA HIS A 165 10.52 -2.72 4.26
C HIS A 165 10.55 -3.94 5.20
N LEU A 166 9.42 -4.60 5.42
CA LEU A 166 9.36 -5.80 6.25
C LEU A 166 10.02 -7.00 5.56
N ARG A 167 10.00 -7.07 4.23
CA ARG A 167 10.74 -8.08 3.46
C ARG A 167 12.23 -7.95 3.69
N ASP A 168 12.79 -6.74 3.61
CA ASP A 168 14.22 -6.50 3.87
C ASP A 168 14.60 -6.91 5.30
N ARG A 169 13.75 -6.57 6.28
CA ARG A 169 13.92 -7.03 7.68
C ARG A 169 13.85 -8.56 7.80
N GLY A 170 12.91 -9.20 7.11
CA GLY A 170 12.74 -10.64 7.10
C GLY A 170 13.96 -11.36 6.53
N LEU A 171 14.55 -10.82 5.46
CA LEU A 171 15.79 -11.33 4.88
C LEU A 171 16.96 -11.26 5.86
N ILE A 172 17.11 -10.14 6.59
CA ILE A 172 18.14 -10.01 7.64
C ILE A 172 17.92 -11.05 8.75
N ASN A 173 16.67 -11.25 9.18
CA ASN A 173 16.33 -12.26 10.18
C ASN A 173 16.65 -13.68 9.71
N LEU A 174 16.42 -14.00 8.44
CA LEU A 174 16.75 -15.30 7.85
C LEU A 174 18.25 -15.51 7.71
N GLN A 175 18.99 -14.47 7.31
CA GLN A 175 20.46 -14.47 7.26
C GLN A 175 21.05 -14.74 8.65
N ASN A 176 20.54 -14.07 9.68
CA ASN A 176 20.94 -14.30 11.07
C ASN A 176 20.62 -15.73 11.56
N GLN A 177 19.63 -16.39 10.96
CA GLN A 177 19.30 -17.81 11.20
C GLN A 177 20.07 -18.79 10.31
N GLY A 178 20.97 -18.31 9.44
CA GLY A 178 21.72 -19.14 8.50
C GLY A 178 20.90 -19.69 7.32
N LYS A 179 19.72 -19.14 7.05
CA LYS A 179 18.82 -19.57 5.97
C LYS A 179 18.90 -18.60 4.78
N THR A 180 19.87 -18.78 3.89
CA THR A 180 20.11 -17.86 2.76
C THR A 180 19.34 -18.22 1.48
N ASN A 181 18.85 -19.45 1.34
CA ASN A 181 18.19 -19.96 0.12
C ASN A 181 16.66 -20.07 0.26
N VAL A 182 16.01 -19.10 0.92
CA VAL A 182 14.55 -19.10 1.06
C VAL A 182 13.93 -18.30 -0.07
N SER A 183 13.15 -18.97 -0.93
CA SER A 183 12.34 -18.31 -1.96
C SER A 183 11.19 -17.53 -1.33
N ASP A 184 11.00 -16.27 -1.74
CA ASP A 184 9.87 -15.46 -1.28
C ASP A 184 8.58 -15.82 -2.05
N PRO A 185 7.57 -16.40 -1.39
CA PRO A 185 6.30 -16.74 -2.04
C PRO A 185 5.41 -15.53 -2.34
N SER A 186 5.77 -14.32 -1.88
CA SER A 186 5.00 -13.09 -2.08
C SER A 186 5.37 -12.31 -3.35
N LEU A 187 6.36 -12.79 -4.11
CA LEU A 187 6.86 -12.23 -5.37
C LEU A 187 6.33 -12.97 -6.60
#